data_AF-A0A0D7P490-F1
#
_entry.id   AF-A0A0D7P490-F1
#
_cell.length_a   1.000
_cell.length_b   1.000
_cell.length_c   1.000
_cell.angle_alpha   90.00
_cell.angle_beta   90.00
_cell.angle_gamma   90.00
#
_symmetry.space_group_name_H-M   'P 1'
#
loop_
_entity.id
_entity.type
_entity.pdbx_description
1 polymer ?
#
loop_
_entity_poly.entity_id
_entity_poly.type
_entity_poly.pdbx_seq_one_letter_code
_entity_poly.pdbx_strand_id
1 'polypeptide(L)' 'MANGVETHRAETVASNDPEELWHEAAMSACDMIRNMYGRIEPGLDWRFEVTDGTGKVISLFSFKAEMPA' A
#
# COMPACT_ATOMS: atom_id res chain seq x y z
N MET A 1 6.04 4.42 21.88
CA MET A 1 6.70 4.64 20.59
C MET A 1 5.61 5.07 19.63
N ALA A 2 5.78 6.18 18.92
CA ALA A 2 4.75 6.67 18.00
C ALA A 2 4.45 5.57 16.98
N ASN A 3 3.18 5.21 16.81
CA ASN A 3 2.71 4.19 15.88
C ASN A 3 2.93 4.72 14.46
N GLY A 4 4.18 4.72 13.98
CA GLY A 4 4.66 5.40 12.79
C GLY A 4 4.01 4.87 11.51
N VAL A 5 2.77 5.30 11.27
CA VAL A 5 2.10 5.14 9.99
C VAL A 5 2.73 6.13 9.03
N GLU A 6 3.61 5.65 8.15
CA GLU A 6 4.06 6.44 7.00
C GLU A 6 2.90 6.50 5.99
N THR A 7 2.30 7.69 5.84
CA THR A 7 1.23 7.92 4.86
C THR A 7 1.83 8.49 3.58
N HIS A 8 1.76 7.72 2.50
CA HIS A 8 2.07 8.20 1.15
C HIS A 8 0.78 8.37 0.36
N ARG A 9 0.62 9.51 -0.31
CA ARG A 9 -0.56 9.84 -1.11
C ARG A 9 -0.15 9.93 -2.57
N ALA A 10 -0.69 9.06 -3.41
CA ALA A 10 -0.65 9.18 -4.86
C ALA A 10 -1.94 9.86 -5.34
N GLU A 11 -1.87 10.64 -6.43
CA GLU A 11 -3.04 11.21 -7.09
C GLU A 11 -3.74 10.10 -7.91
N THR A 12 -5.05 9.91 -7.70
CA THR A 12 -5.82 8.81 -8.30
C THR A 12 -6.52 9.18 -9.62
N VAL A 13 -6.75 8.18 -10.48
CA VAL A 13 -7.60 8.28 -11.68
C VAL A 13 -9.07 8.36 -11.25
N ALA A 14 -9.82 9.30 -11.82
CA ALA A 14 -11.27 9.37 -11.65
C ALA A 14 -11.96 8.32 -12.54
N SER A 15 -11.90 7.04 -12.14
CA SER A 15 -12.67 5.95 -12.76
C SER A 15 -13.74 5.42 -11.82
N ASN A 16 -14.89 5.02 -12.39
CA ASN A 16 -15.95 4.32 -11.67
C ASN A 16 -15.90 2.81 -11.91
N ASP A 17 -14.93 2.31 -12.69
CA ASP A 17 -14.75 0.88 -12.95
C ASP A 17 -13.97 0.23 -11.80
N PRO A 18 -14.56 -0.75 -11.08
CA PRO A 18 -13.89 -1.46 -10.01
C PRO A 18 -12.59 -2.17 -10.45
N GLU A 19 -12.49 -2.65 -11.69
CA GLU A 19 -11.29 -3.32 -12.19
C GLU A 19 -10.15 -2.33 -12.43
N GLU A 20 -10.45 -1.15 -13.00
CA GLU A 20 -9.46 -0.08 -13.19
C GLU A 20 -8.98 0.47 -11.84
N LEU A 21 -9.90 0.68 -10.89
CA LEU A 21 -9.57 1.12 -9.54
C LEU A 21 -8.67 0.11 -8.81
N TRP A 22 -8.97 -1.18 -8.94
CA TRP A 22 -8.13 -2.24 -8.38
C TRP A 22 -6.75 -2.27 -9.05
N HIS A 23 -6.69 -2.16 -10.37
CA HIS A 23 -5.44 -2.16 -11.12
C HIS A 23 -4.52 -1.01 -10.71
N GLU A 24 -5.06 0.20 -10.60
CA GLU A 24 -4.32 1.38 -10.15
C GLU A 24 -3.85 1.25 -8.71
N ALA A 25 -4.72 0.79 -7.81
CA ALA A 25 -4.39 0.55 -6.40
C ALA A 25 -3.25 -0.47 -6.26
N ALA A 26 -3.29 -1.55 -7.04
CA ALA A 26 -2.26 -2.58 -7.05
C ALA A 26 -0.92 -2.05 -7.61
N MET A 27 -0.96 -1.30 -8.71
CA MET A 27 0.26 -0.69 -9.29
C MET A 27 0.90 0.30 -8.33
N SER A 28 0.10 1.15 -7.67
CA SER A 28 0.55 2.11 -6.66
C SER A 28 1.19 1.40 -5.46
N ALA A 29 0.56 0.32 -4.97
CA ALA A 29 1.11 -0.50 -3.90
C ALA A 29 2.47 -1.11 -4.30
N CYS A 30 2.59 -1.66 -5.52
CA CYS A 30 3.85 -2.19 -6.03
C CYS A 30 4.95 -1.13 -6.12
N ASP A 31 4.64 0.08 -6.61
CA ASP A 31 5.61 1.17 -6.71
C ASP A 31 6.04 1.68 -5.33
N MET A 32 5.14 1.72 -4.36
CA MET A 32 5.51 2.02 -2.97
C MET A 32 6.44 0.96 -2.39
N ILE A 33 6.12 -0.32 -2.55
CA ILE A 33 6.96 -1.43 -2.07
C ILE A 33 8.36 -1.36 -2.70
N ARG A 34 8.47 -1.06 -4.01
CA ARG A 34 9.77 -0.87 -4.69
C ARG A 34 10.60 0.25 -4.04
N ASN A 35 9.97 1.34 -3.63
CA ASN A 35 10.63 2.47 -2.98
C ASN A 35 10.93 2.23 -1.48
N MET A 36 10.41 1.17 -0.88
CA MET A 36 10.70 0.77 0.50
C MET A 36 11.96 -0.10 0.63
N TYR A 37 12.76 -0.24 -0.44
CA TYR A 37 13.99 -1.04 -0.41
C TYR A 37 14.92 -0.61 0.74
N GLY A 38 15.30 -1.57 1.58
CA GLY A 38 16.12 -1.33 2.78
C GLY A 38 15.37 -0.84 4.03
N ARG A 39 14.05 -0.59 3.94
CA ARG A 39 13.18 -0.23 5.08
C ARG A 39 12.25 -1.36 5.53
N ILE A 40 12.06 -2.37 4.68
CA ILE A 40 11.24 -3.53 5.02
C ILE A 40 12.02 -4.43 5.98
N GLU A 41 11.61 -4.42 7.24
CA GLU A 41 12.18 -5.27 8.30
C GLU A 41 11.60 -6.69 8.23
N PRO A 42 12.44 -7.74 8.20
CA PRO A 42 12.00 -9.13 8.30
C PRO A 42 11.26 -9.41 9.61
N GLY A 43 10.27 -10.30 9.57
CA GLY A 43 9.50 -10.71 10.73
C GLY A 43 8.34 -9.78 11.10
N LEU A 44 8.15 -8.67 10.38
CA LEU A 44 7.00 -7.78 10.54
C LEU A 44 5.93 -8.03 9.46
N ASP A 45 4.67 -7.86 9.86
CA ASP A 45 3.53 -7.80 8.96
C ASP A 45 3.34 -6.35 8.50
N TRP A 46 3.31 -6.15 7.19
CA TRP A 46 3.14 -4.85 6.56
C TRP A 46 1.76 -4.74 5.94
N ARG A 47 1.13 -3.58 6.12
CA ARG A 47 -0.23 -3.30 5.68
C ARG A 47 -0.27 -1.97 4.94
N PHE A 48 -0.83 -2.00 3.74
CA PHE A 48 -1.01 -0.83 2.89
C PHE A 48 -2.50 -0.61 2.62
N GLU A 49 -2.96 0.60 2.96
CA GLU A 49 -4.36 1.02 2.82
C GLU A 49 -4.47 2.02 1.67
N VAL A 50 -5.29 1.68 0.70
CA VAL A 50 -5.66 2.60 -0.39
C VAL A 50 -7.02 3.19 -0.05
N THR A 51 -7.08 4.51 0.04
CA THR A 51 -8.32 5.24 0.34
C THR A 51 -8.72 6.13 -0.83
N ASP A 52 -10.03 6.37 -0.98
CA ASP A 52 -10.51 7.45 -1.85
C ASP A 52 -10.20 8.84 -1.27
N GLY A 53 -10.58 9.90 -1.99
CA GLY A 53 -10.39 11.29 -1.56
C GLY A 53 -11.13 11.68 -0.26
N THR A 54 -12.10 10.86 0.19
CA THR A 54 -12.84 11.05 1.45
C THR A 54 -12.21 10.31 2.63
N GLY A 55 -11.18 9.51 2.38
CA GLY A 55 -10.53 8.66 3.39
C GLY A 55 -11.19 7.29 3.57
N LYS A 56 -12.16 6.92 2.73
CA LYS A 56 -12.76 5.58 2.77
C LYS A 56 -11.79 4.58 2.15
N VAL A 57 -11.49 3.49 2.86
CA VAL A 57 -10.68 2.39 2.33
C VAL A 57 -11.39 1.72 1.15
N ILE A 58 -10.70 1.67 0.01
CA ILE A 58 -11.17 1.01 -1.22
C ILE A 58 -10.41 -0.28 -1.51
N SER A 59 -9.18 -0.43 -1.01
CA SER A 59 -8.38 -1.65 -1.16
C SER A 59 -7.37 -1.79 -0.02
N LEU A 60 -7.06 -3.05 0.31
CA LEU A 60 -6.11 -3.40 1.35
C LEU A 60 -5.10 -4.41 0.82
N PHE A 61 -3.81 -4.13 1.03
CA PHE A 61 -2.72 -5.03 0.70
C PHE A 61 -1.95 -5.38 1.97
N SER A 62 -1.65 -6.66 2.15
CA SER A 62 -0.81 -7.13 3.25
C SER A 62 0.31 -7.99 2.71
N PHE A 63 1.52 -7.78 3.20
CA PHE A 63 2.66 -8.63 2.90
C PHE A 63 3.51 -8.84 4.15
N LYS A 64 4.25 -9.95 4.17
CA LYS A 64 5.16 -10.30 5.25
C LYS A 64 6.55 -10.47 4.68
N ALA A 65 7.52 -9.84 5.32
CA ALA A 65 8.93 -10.10 5.02
C ALA A 65 9.39 -11.32 5.83
N GLU A 66 9.78 -12.38 5.15
CA GLU A 66 10.24 -13.61 5.77
C GLU A 66 11.76 -13.55 6.02
N MET A 67 12.21 -14.12 7.14
CA MET A 67 13.63 -14.36 7.35
C MET A 67 14.07 -15.53 6.46
N PRO A 68 15.23 -15.45 5.79
CA PRO A 68 15.80 -16.62 5.13
C PRO A 68 16.04 -17.72 6.16
N ALA A 69 15.71 -18.96 5.80
CA ALA A 69 15.98 -20.14 6.61
C ALA A 69 17.49 -20.43 6.73
#